data_AF-A0A9Q0HYZ7-F1
#
_entry.id   AF-A0A9Q0HYZ7-F1
#
_cell.length_a   1.000
_cell.length_b   1.000
_cell.length_c   1.000
_cell.angle_alpha   90.00
_cell.angle_beta   90.00
_cell.angle_gamma   90.00
#
_symmetry.space_group_name_H-M   'P 1'
#
loop_
_entity.id
_entity.type
_entity.pdbx_description
1 polymer ?
#
loop_
_entity_poly.entity_id
_entity_poly.type
_entity_poly.pdbx_seq_one_letter_code
_entity_poly.pdbx_strand_id
1 'polypeptide(L)'
;MEPDWSHLPKDILLIASEKLISIVDYIRFRAVCRVWRSILPPTPYQLPQLPWLMLPSDRNKSEGPDTSARFFYDLADSRIHNIHLPETSKKEYCSSSCSYVTLADGPDVSLLNLITRETFNLPSLKTSPALAFRPFIPSYVRCQLGIWPFWHGSKKLTDPIIQKTLLLSDPSQDSKCIVMALLKNNWGAALCKIGDECWTLLDEPPKHENYTVIDATHKNGLFYTISRKDIKVYNLRGLRSEVVKIDLPLELAEYHLVDGTSDELLLVAQHLTPDGQSTRENFTIYKLSKVGKPSWVKVTNIGERMIFLCRGHKQCFSFPTDNLLAEGWGRNMLLSASASILEQHKISLEFEYVIKQVNLKNNDVNVVASFGSHNMSCTQALWITPSLC
;
A
#
# COMPACT_ATOMS: atom_id res chain seq x y z
N MET A 1 35.05 26.81 22.58
CA MET A 1 33.97 27.12 21.62
C MET A 1 33.72 25.85 20.85
N GLU A 2 32.48 25.39 20.81
CA GLU A 2 32.11 24.28 19.93
C GLU A 2 32.15 24.76 18.47
N PRO A 3 32.66 23.93 17.53
CA PRO A 3 32.68 24.29 16.13
C PRO A 3 31.26 24.43 15.56
N ASP A 4 31.01 25.50 14.82
CA ASP A 4 29.73 25.72 14.15
C ASP A 4 29.66 24.92 12.84
N TRP A 5 29.05 23.74 12.93
CA TRP A 5 28.84 22.85 11.78
C TRP A 5 27.77 23.35 10.80
N SER A 6 27.00 24.39 11.13
CA SER A 6 25.94 24.90 10.25
C SER A 6 26.48 25.49 8.93
N HIS A 7 27.77 25.83 8.89
CA HIS A 7 28.49 26.37 7.74
C HIS A 7 29.24 25.33 6.89
N LEU A 8 28.97 24.03 7.07
CA LEU A 8 29.55 22.98 6.23
C LEU A 8 29.29 23.23 4.73
N PRO A 9 30.31 23.12 3.86
CA PRO A 9 30.13 23.30 2.41
C PRO A 9 29.11 22.31 1.84
N LYS A 10 28.39 22.76 0.80
CA LYS A 10 27.36 21.98 0.10
C LYS A 10 27.85 20.58 -0.29
N ASP A 11 29.05 20.51 -0.86
CA ASP A 11 29.60 19.25 -1.38
C ASP A 11 29.86 18.23 -0.26
N ILE A 12 30.31 18.71 0.91
CA ILE A 12 30.54 17.84 2.07
C ILE A 12 29.23 17.33 2.63
N LEU A 13 28.19 18.17 2.68
CA LEU A 13 26.86 17.74 3.12
C LEU A 13 26.29 16.67 2.19
N LEU A 14 26.43 16.85 0.87
CA LEU A 14 26.01 15.86 -0.12
C LEU A 14 26.76 14.55 0.07
N ILE A 15 28.10 14.57 0.11
CA ILE A 15 28.92 13.37 0.32
C ILE A 15 28.57 12.67 1.63
N ALA A 16 28.42 13.40 2.73
CA ALA A 16 28.03 12.82 4.01
C ALA A 16 26.66 12.14 3.91
N SER A 17 25.70 12.78 3.24
CA SER A 17 24.35 12.26 3.05
C SER A 17 24.31 10.99 2.21
N GLU A 18 25.20 10.85 1.23
CA GLU A 18 25.39 9.63 0.42
C GLU A 18 25.99 8.46 1.21
N LYS A 19 26.63 8.74 2.36
CA LYS A 19 27.19 7.72 3.26
C LYS A 19 26.22 7.28 4.34
N LEU A 20 25.11 8.00 4.54
CA LEU A 20 24.08 7.56 5.47
C LEU A 20 23.40 6.32 4.90
N ILE A 21 23.20 5.32 5.76
CA ILE A 21 22.52 4.05 5.44
C ILE A 21 21.09 3.98 6.02
N SER A 22 20.75 4.88 6.96
CA SER A 22 19.43 4.96 7.60
C SER A 22 18.68 6.24 7.22
N ILE A 23 17.36 6.14 6.97
CA ILE A 23 16.49 7.29 6.65
C ILE A 23 16.22 8.06 7.91
N VAL A 24 16.21 7.41 9.06
CA VAL A 24 16.10 8.09 10.34
C VAL A 24 17.26 9.05 10.48
N ASP A 25 18.48 8.58 10.21
CA ASP A 25 19.67 9.42 10.26
C ASP A 25 19.67 10.47 9.16
N TYR A 26 19.22 10.14 7.94
CA TYR A 26 19.08 11.11 6.87
C TYR A 26 18.04 12.21 7.17
N ILE A 27 16.88 11.85 7.73
CA ILE A 27 15.85 12.80 8.17
C ILE A 27 16.41 13.67 9.29
N ARG A 28 17.09 13.08 10.28
CA ARG A 28 17.76 13.82 11.36
C ARG A 28 18.83 14.76 10.84
N PHE A 29 19.65 14.29 9.89
CA PHE A 29 20.69 15.06 9.22
C PHE A 29 20.06 16.25 8.47
N ARG A 30 18.97 16.04 7.73
CA ARG A 30 18.19 17.13 7.11
C ARG A 30 17.51 18.06 8.12
N ALA A 31 17.24 17.59 9.33
CA ALA A 31 16.56 18.36 10.37
C ALA A 31 17.51 19.23 11.22
N VAL A 32 18.83 19.19 10.98
CA VAL A 32 19.82 19.98 11.75
C VAL A 32 19.55 21.48 11.64
N CYS A 33 19.42 22.02 10.43
CA CYS A 33 19.08 23.43 10.21
C CYS A 33 18.42 23.64 8.83
N ARG A 34 17.87 24.85 8.60
CA ARG A 34 17.20 25.19 7.33
C ARG A 34 18.13 25.09 6.11
N VAL A 35 19.42 25.42 6.29
CA VAL A 35 20.43 25.36 5.21
C VAL A 35 20.63 23.92 4.76
N TRP A 36 20.88 23.00 5.69
CA TRP A 36 21.06 21.58 5.36
C TRP A 36 19.80 20.99 4.73
N ARG A 37 18.62 21.30 5.29
CA ARG A 37 17.33 20.87 4.74
C ARG A 37 17.13 21.29 3.28
N SER A 38 17.62 22.48 2.91
CA SER A 38 17.51 23.04 1.55
C SER A 38 18.53 22.49 0.56
N ILE A 39 19.74 22.15 1.03
CA ILE A 39 20.81 21.59 0.21
C ILE A 39 20.53 20.13 -0.12
N LEU A 40 20.09 19.37 0.88
CA LEU A 40 19.93 17.93 0.79
C LEU A 40 18.59 17.57 0.14
N PRO A 41 18.57 16.62 -0.80
CA PRO A 41 17.35 16.27 -1.49
C PRO A 41 16.28 15.78 -0.50
N PRO A 42 14.99 16.07 -0.76
CA PRO A 42 13.90 15.66 0.13
C PRO A 42 13.87 14.15 0.38
N THR A 43 14.22 13.39 -0.64
CA THR A 43 14.31 11.93 -0.64
C THR A 43 15.73 11.51 -1.05
N PRO A 44 16.39 10.65 -0.26
CA PRO A 44 17.71 10.14 -0.58
C PRO A 44 17.62 9.13 -1.72
N TYR A 45 18.18 9.46 -2.89
CA TYR A 45 18.18 8.59 -4.07
C TYR A 45 18.94 7.27 -3.88
N GLN A 46 19.85 7.21 -2.89
CA GLN A 46 20.82 6.13 -2.70
C GLN A 46 20.53 5.26 -1.47
N LEU A 47 19.41 5.49 -0.77
CA LEU A 47 19.08 4.75 0.44
C LEU A 47 18.10 3.61 0.12
N PRO A 48 18.59 2.38 -0.13
CA PRO A 48 17.75 1.21 -0.19
C PRO A 48 17.30 0.87 1.22
N GLN A 49 16.00 0.89 1.46
CA GLN A 49 15.49 0.63 2.79
C GLN A 49 14.34 -0.30 2.75
N LEU A 50 14.38 -1.25 3.69
CA LEU A 50 13.25 -2.08 3.96
C LEU A 50 12.02 -1.19 4.15
N PRO A 51 10.90 -1.53 3.51
CA PRO A 51 9.64 -0.87 3.75
C PRO A 51 9.34 -0.82 5.25
N TRP A 52 8.89 0.32 5.74
CA TRP A 52 8.41 0.45 7.11
C TRP A 52 6.96 0.04 7.18
N LEU A 53 6.56 -0.60 8.28
CA LEU A 53 5.15 -0.90 8.53
C LEU A 53 4.55 0.19 9.40
N MET A 54 3.67 1.01 8.83
CA MET A 54 2.81 1.88 9.63
C MET A 54 1.80 1.00 10.38
N LEU A 55 1.92 0.98 11.70
CA LEU A 55 1.08 0.16 12.57
C LEU A 55 -0.31 0.79 12.74
N PRO A 56 -1.35 -0.03 12.98
CA PRO A 56 -2.68 0.45 13.31
C PRO A 56 -2.69 1.39 14.52
N SER A 57 -3.59 2.37 14.51
CA SER A 57 -3.77 3.27 15.66
C SER A 57 -4.80 2.69 16.65
N ASP A 58 -4.50 2.83 17.94
CA ASP A 58 -5.42 2.49 19.04
C ASP A 58 -6.55 3.53 19.11
N ARG A 59 -7.79 3.10 18.84
CA ARG A 59 -8.97 3.99 18.80
C ARG A 59 -9.36 4.50 20.19
N ASN A 60 -9.14 3.74 21.25
CA ASN A 60 -9.58 4.19 22.59
C ASN A 60 -8.64 5.24 23.18
N LYS A 61 -7.39 5.29 22.71
CA LYS A 61 -6.45 6.38 23.00
C LYS A 61 -6.66 7.62 22.13
N SER A 62 -7.44 7.50 21.05
CA SER A 62 -7.73 8.57 20.10
C SER A 62 -8.83 9.56 20.53
N GLU A 63 -9.41 9.36 21.72
CA GLU A 63 -10.29 10.35 22.37
C GLU A 63 -9.52 11.45 23.12
N GLY A 64 -8.18 11.36 23.17
CA GLY A 64 -7.31 12.45 23.61
C GLY A 64 -7.06 13.50 22.51
N PRO A 65 -6.56 14.71 22.87
CA PRO A 65 -6.38 15.83 21.94
C PRO A 65 -5.35 15.60 20.83
N ASP A 66 -4.48 14.58 20.92
CA ASP A 66 -3.45 14.30 19.91
C ASP A 66 -3.65 12.94 19.22
N THR A 67 -4.38 12.94 18.10
CA THR A 67 -4.54 11.79 17.19
C THR A 67 -3.51 11.76 16.06
N SER A 68 -2.42 12.53 16.20
CA SER A 68 -1.47 12.78 15.11
C SER A 68 -0.24 11.87 15.18
N ALA A 69 0.02 11.21 16.31
CA ALA A 69 1.11 10.25 16.44
C ALA A 69 0.85 8.99 15.60
N ARG A 70 1.84 8.55 14.83
CA ARG A 70 1.82 7.31 14.05
C ARG A 70 3.05 6.47 14.38
N PHE A 71 2.82 5.18 14.55
CA PHE A 71 3.86 4.22 14.88
C PHE A 71 4.32 3.50 13.62
N PHE A 72 5.63 3.45 13.42
CA PHE A 72 6.25 2.78 12.27
C PHE A 72 7.19 1.72 12.79
N TYR A 73 6.97 0.47 12.41
CA TYR A 73 7.91 -0.61 12.66
C TYR A 73 8.95 -0.63 11.54
N ASP A 74 10.20 -0.43 11.90
CA ASP A 74 11.35 -0.56 11.01
C ASP A 74 11.85 -2.01 11.06
N LEU A 75 11.93 -2.64 9.89
CA LEU A 75 12.43 -4.01 9.76
C LEU A 75 13.95 -4.10 9.92
N ALA A 76 14.69 -3.02 9.66
CA ALA A 76 16.15 -3.03 9.69
C ALA A 76 16.69 -3.14 11.12
N ASP A 77 16.17 -2.32 12.04
CA ASP A 77 16.61 -2.28 13.44
C ASP A 77 15.61 -2.94 14.41
N SER A 78 14.48 -3.44 13.90
CA SER A 78 13.38 -4.03 14.69
C SER A 78 12.82 -3.08 15.75
N ARG A 79 12.83 -1.76 15.50
CA ARG A 79 12.30 -0.74 16.41
C ARG A 79 10.99 -0.15 15.92
N ILE A 80 10.25 0.39 16.89
CA ILE A 80 9.06 1.19 16.61
C ILE A 80 9.43 2.67 16.76
N HIS A 81 9.29 3.41 15.67
CA HIS A 81 9.41 4.86 15.65
C HIS A 81 8.05 5.51 15.83
N ASN A 82 8.00 6.57 16.62
CA ASN A 82 6.83 7.41 16.76
C ASN A 82 7.04 8.71 15.99
N ILE A 83 6.16 8.98 15.01
CA ILE A 83 6.21 10.17 14.18
C ILE A 83 4.92 10.96 14.35
N HIS A 84 5.04 12.22 14.72
CA HIS A 84 3.92 13.15 14.80
C HIS A 84 3.55 13.67 13.39
N LEU A 85 2.38 13.25 12.91
CA LEU A 85 1.80 13.52 11.58
C LEU A 85 0.42 14.18 11.71
N PRO A 86 0.35 15.49 11.98
CA PRO A 86 -0.91 16.22 12.18
C PRO A 86 -1.87 16.12 10.98
N GLU A 87 -1.34 15.95 9.77
CA GLU A 87 -2.08 15.82 8.51
C GLU A 87 -2.99 14.57 8.50
N THR A 88 -2.67 13.58 9.34
CA THR A 88 -3.42 12.33 9.49
C THR A 88 -4.52 12.40 10.56
N SER A 89 -4.60 13.51 11.30
CA SER A 89 -5.59 13.68 12.37
C SER A 89 -7.01 13.61 11.79
N LYS A 90 -7.88 12.80 12.42
CA LYS A 90 -9.29 12.60 12.04
C LYS A 90 -9.53 12.04 10.63
N LYS A 91 -8.48 11.68 9.89
CA LYS A 91 -8.54 11.06 8.56
C LYS A 91 -8.28 9.56 8.63
N GLU A 92 -8.89 8.81 7.73
CA GLU A 92 -8.63 7.39 7.53
C GLU A 92 -7.56 7.21 6.46
N TYR A 93 -6.58 6.34 6.67
CA TYR A 93 -5.64 5.95 5.63
C TYR A 93 -6.18 4.75 4.87
N CYS A 94 -6.26 4.87 3.55
CA CYS A 94 -6.94 3.89 2.69
C CYS A 94 -5.95 2.93 2.01
N SER A 95 -4.77 3.42 1.65
CA SER A 95 -3.77 2.71 0.87
C SER A 95 -2.45 3.49 0.91
N SER A 96 -1.37 2.88 0.44
CA SER A 96 -0.11 3.56 0.17
C SER A 96 0.49 3.10 -1.15
N SER A 97 1.24 4.00 -1.77
CA SER A 97 1.97 3.79 -3.02
C SER A 97 3.26 4.57 -2.92
N CYS A 98 4.38 3.86 -2.87
CA CYS A 98 5.69 4.40 -2.51
C CYS A 98 5.66 5.13 -1.14
N SER A 99 6.24 6.34 -1.07
CA SER A 99 6.25 7.20 0.12
C SER A 99 4.91 7.92 0.40
N TYR A 100 3.89 7.72 -0.45
CA TYR A 100 2.59 8.39 -0.32
C TYR A 100 1.56 7.50 0.38
N VAL A 101 0.82 8.11 1.31
CA VAL A 101 -0.38 7.54 1.92
C VAL A 101 -1.61 8.27 1.40
N THR A 102 -2.61 7.51 0.99
CA THR A 102 -3.93 8.04 0.63
C THR A 102 -4.76 8.19 1.89
N LEU A 103 -5.14 9.44 2.20
CA LEU A 103 -5.96 9.83 3.33
C LEU A 103 -7.37 10.20 2.84
N ALA A 104 -8.39 9.71 3.53
CA ALA A 104 -9.78 10.06 3.29
C ALA A 104 -10.40 10.72 4.53
N ASP A 105 -11.19 11.77 4.30
CA ASP A 105 -12.15 12.31 5.26
C ASP A 105 -13.54 12.30 4.62
N GLY A 106 -14.26 11.19 4.80
CA GLY A 106 -15.49 10.94 4.08
C GLY A 106 -15.24 10.88 2.56
N PRO A 107 -15.81 11.79 1.75
CA PRO A 107 -15.61 11.79 0.30
C PRO A 107 -14.31 12.48 -0.15
N ASP A 108 -13.67 13.25 0.72
CA ASP A 108 -12.52 14.06 0.35
C ASP A 108 -11.25 13.23 0.52
N VAL A 109 -10.42 13.24 -0.53
CA VAL A 109 -9.25 12.38 -0.63
C VAL A 109 -8.02 13.22 -0.83
N SER A 110 -6.93 12.88 -0.13
CA SER A 110 -5.65 13.55 -0.24
C SER A 110 -4.52 12.54 -0.20
N LEU A 111 -3.40 12.87 -0.84
CA LEU A 111 -2.14 12.14 -0.77
C LEU A 111 -1.23 12.86 0.21
N LEU A 112 -0.58 12.14 1.12
CA LEU A 112 0.44 12.65 2.02
C LEU A 112 1.75 11.93 1.75
N ASN A 113 2.81 12.66 1.38
CA ASN A 113 4.16 12.12 1.39
C ASN A 113 4.66 12.07 2.84
N LEU A 114 4.95 10.87 3.36
CA LEU A 114 5.36 10.72 4.77
C LEU A 114 6.76 11.26 5.08
N ILE A 115 7.60 11.45 4.07
CA ILE A 115 8.97 11.96 4.22
C ILE A 115 8.98 13.49 4.08
N THR A 116 8.38 14.02 3.01
CA THR A 116 8.41 15.46 2.72
C THR A 116 7.32 16.23 3.47
N ARG A 117 6.26 15.54 3.92
CA ARG A 117 5.01 16.09 4.46
C ARG A 117 4.19 16.89 3.46
N GLU A 118 4.54 16.82 2.17
CA GLU A 118 3.74 17.46 1.13
C GLU A 118 2.39 16.76 1.01
N THR A 119 1.35 17.57 0.83
CA THR A 119 -0.01 17.09 0.65
C THR A 119 -0.55 17.51 -0.71
N PHE A 120 -1.24 16.59 -1.37
CA PHE A 120 -1.89 16.83 -2.65
C PHE A 120 -3.36 16.44 -2.53
N ASN A 121 -4.26 17.39 -2.74
CA ASN A 121 -5.68 17.10 -2.74
C ASN A 121 -6.07 16.44 -4.06
N LEU A 122 -6.87 15.38 -3.96
CA LEU A 122 -7.50 14.74 -5.10
C LEU A 122 -8.96 15.23 -5.21
N PRO A 123 -9.62 15.03 -6.35
CA PRO A 123 -11.03 15.36 -6.48
C PRO A 123 -11.86 14.66 -5.38
N SER A 124 -12.89 15.34 -4.88
CA SER A 124 -13.81 14.70 -3.95
C SER A 124 -14.60 13.61 -4.66
N LEU A 125 -14.85 12.48 -4.00
CA LEU A 125 -15.63 11.38 -4.59
C LEU A 125 -17.08 11.79 -4.90
N LYS A 126 -17.58 12.86 -4.27
CA LYS A 126 -18.92 13.42 -4.53
C LYS A 126 -19.00 14.23 -5.83
N THR A 127 -17.89 14.74 -6.37
CA THR A 127 -17.93 15.57 -7.59
C THR A 127 -18.10 14.76 -8.86
N SER A 128 -17.83 13.45 -8.82
CA SER A 128 -18.04 12.56 -9.95
C SER A 128 -19.50 12.07 -9.98
N PRO A 129 -20.30 12.38 -11.02
CA PRO A 129 -21.68 11.91 -11.13
C PRO A 129 -21.79 10.38 -11.05
N ALA A 130 -20.79 9.66 -11.56
CA ALA A 130 -20.75 8.19 -11.56
C ALA A 130 -20.55 7.58 -10.15
N LEU A 131 -19.99 8.36 -9.22
CA LEU A 131 -19.69 7.94 -7.84
C LEU A 131 -20.64 8.57 -6.82
N ALA A 132 -21.22 9.74 -7.12
CA ALA A 132 -22.08 10.51 -6.22
C ALA A 132 -23.34 9.76 -5.75
N PHE A 133 -23.88 8.86 -6.57
CA PHE A 133 -25.10 8.10 -6.26
C PHE A 133 -24.84 6.74 -5.59
N ARG A 134 -23.58 6.37 -5.35
CA ARG A 134 -23.27 5.09 -4.72
C ARG A 134 -23.37 5.25 -3.21
N PRO A 135 -24.27 4.54 -2.52
CA PRO A 135 -24.52 4.77 -1.10
C PRO A 135 -23.23 4.47 -0.34
N PHE A 136 -22.76 5.47 0.41
CA PHE A 136 -21.83 5.19 1.50
C PHE A 136 -22.62 4.41 2.54
N ILE A 137 -22.62 3.08 2.42
CA ILE A 137 -23.33 2.22 3.36
C ILE A 137 -22.63 2.35 4.71
N PRO A 138 -23.33 2.76 5.77
CA PRO A 138 -22.74 2.79 7.09
C PRO A 138 -22.33 1.38 7.52
N SER A 139 -21.12 1.26 8.03
CA SER A 139 -20.50 0.01 8.46
C SER A 139 -21.39 -0.84 9.39
N TYR A 140 -22.22 -0.20 10.23
CA TYR A 140 -23.16 -0.90 11.12
C TYR A 140 -24.29 -1.66 10.38
N VAL A 141 -24.74 -1.19 9.21
CA VAL A 141 -25.77 -1.86 8.41
C VAL A 141 -25.23 -3.17 7.85
N ARG A 142 -23.93 -3.20 7.53
CA ARG A 142 -23.23 -4.40 7.03
C ARG A 142 -23.09 -5.48 8.10
N CYS A 143 -22.88 -5.08 9.36
CA CYS A 143 -22.89 -5.98 10.52
C CYS A 143 -24.27 -6.62 10.78
N GLN A 144 -25.37 -5.89 10.57
CA GLN A 144 -26.73 -6.42 10.78
C GLN A 144 -27.19 -7.38 9.66
N LEU A 145 -26.64 -7.25 8.46
CA LEU A 145 -27.01 -8.09 7.29
C LEU A 145 -26.21 -9.39 7.17
N GLY A 146 -25.28 -9.68 8.10
CA GLY A 146 -24.51 -10.94 8.11
C GLY A 146 -23.53 -11.10 6.94
N ILE A 147 -23.23 -10.03 6.20
CA ILE A 147 -22.30 -10.04 5.06
C ILE A 147 -20.86 -9.90 5.59
N TRP A 148 -20.32 -11.03 6.09
CA TRP A 148 -18.93 -11.29 6.50
C TRP A 148 -18.34 -10.48 7.69
N PRO A 149 -17.39 -11.07 8.47
CA PRO A 149 -17.09 -10.63 9.83
C PRO A 149 -15.77 -9.85 9.89
N PHE A 150 -15.75 -8.59 9.45
CA PHE A 150 -14.68 -7.69 9.86
C PHE A 150 -15.29 -6.38 10.31
N TRP A 151 -15.35 -6.23 11.63
CA TRP A 151 -15.92 -5.10 12.34
C TRP A 151 -15.21 -3.80 11.94
N HIS A 152 -15.84 -3.00 11.08
CA HIS A 152 -15.60 -1.56 11.03
C HIS A 152 -16.53 -0.89 12.05
N GLY A 153 -16.12 -0.87 13.32
CA GLY A 153 -16.81 -0.09 14.36
C GLY A 153 -16.54 1.41 14.23
N SER A 154 -16.78 2.01 13.06
CA SER A 154 -16.69 3.46 12.87
C SER A 154 -17.98 4.10 13.40
N LYS A 155 -17.86 4.98 14.40
CA LYS A 155 -18.93 5.96 14.71
C LYS A 155 -19.04 7.06 13.63
N LYS A 156 -18.09 7.12 12.67
CA LYS A 156 -18.23 7.84 11.40
C LYS A 156 -19.01 6.96 10.40
N LEU A 157 -20.06 7.54 9.81
CA LEU A 157 -21.12 6.87 9.03
C LEU A 157 -20.69 6.20 7.71
N THR A 158 -19.41 6.15 7.33
CA THR A 158 -19.02 5.78 5.96
C THR A 158 -17.67 5.08 5.91
N ASP A 159 -17.61 3.82 5.48
CA ASP A 159 -16.34 3.17 5.12
C ASP A 159 -15.73 3.90 3.90
N PRO A 160 -14.40 4.08 3.84
CA PRO A 160 -13.78 4.78 2.72
C PRO A 160 -13.93 3.92 1.47
N ILE A 161 -14.42 4.54 0.39
CA ILE A 161 -14.73 3.86 -0.89
C ILE A 161 -13.46 3.32 -1.55
N ILE A 162 -12.32 3.97 -1.33
CA ILE A 162 -11.05 3.60 -1.94
C ILE A 162 -10.46 2.38 -1.24
N GLN A 163 -10.13 1.36 -2.02
CA GLN A 163 -9.47 0.13 -1.58
C GLN A 163 -7.97 0.17 -1.81
N LYS A 164 -7.52 0.68 -2.97
CA LYS A 164 -6.11 0.77 -3.36
C LYS A 164 -5.89 2.02 -4.20
N THR A 165 -4.75 2.66 -4.05
CA THR A 165 -4.32 3.76 -4.94
C THR A 165 -2.97 3.46 -5.54
N LEU A 166 -2.79 3.79 -6.82
CA LEU A 166 -1.55 3.65 -7.55
C LEU A 166 -1.22 5.00 -8.19
N LEU A 167 -0.01 5.48 -7.96
CA LEU A 167 0.51 6.68 -8.60
C LEU A 167 1.36 6.28 -9.80
N LEU A 168 1.21 7.00 -10.91
CA LEU A 168 2.02 6.75 -12.12
C LEU A 168 3.43 7.35 -12.03
N SER A 169 3.60 8.36 -11.18
CA SER A 169 4.81 9.16 -10.99
C SER A 169 4.74 9.89 -9.65
N ASP A 170 5.84 10.51 -9.21
CA ASP A 170 5.84 11.42 -8.05
C ASP A 170 5.06 12.73 -8.33
N PRO A 171 3.96 13.03 -7.60
CA PRO A 171 3.22 14.29 -7.70
C PRO A 171 4.02 15.56 -7.40
N SER A 172 5.10 15.46 -6.62
CA SER A 172 5.98 16.59 -6.30
C SER A 172 6.83 17.03 -7.51
N GLN A 173 7.09 16.10 -8.44
CA GLN A 173 7.88 16.33 -9.65
C GLN A 173 7.00 16.43 -10.91
N ASP A 174 5.85 15.77 -10.92
CA ASP A 174 4.88 15.79 -12.01
C ASP A 174 3.53 16.32 -11.53
N SER A 175 3.25 17.59 -11.82
CA SER A 175 1.96 18.23 -11.53
C SER A 175 0.79 17.61 -12.32
N LYS A 176 1.05 16.78 -13.33
CA LYS A 176 0.06 16.02 -14.10
C LYS A 176 0.07 14.54 -13.74
N CYS A 177 0.67 14.17 -12.61
CA CYS A 177 0.68 12.81 -12.10
C CYS A 177 -0.74 12.22 -12.13
N ILE A 178 -0.86 11.01 -12.68
CA ILE A 178 -2.12 10.28 -12.74
C ILE A 178 -2.21 9.34 -11.54
N VAL A 179 -3.36 9.37 -10.88
CA VAL A 179 -3.70 8.49 -9.76
C VAL A 179 -4.81 7.55 -10.21
N MET A 180 -4.58 6.25 -10.08
CA MET A 180 -5.61 5.23 -10.21
C MET A 180 -6.09 4.81 -8.82
N ALA A 181 -7.41 4.83 -8.61
CA ALA A 181 -8.05 4.30 -7.42
C ALA A 181 -8.87 3.05 -7.76
N LEU A 182 -8.63 1.95 -7.06
CA LEU A 182 -9.56 0.82 -7.02
C LEU A 182 -10.60 1.08 -5.94
N LEU A 183 -11.86 0.86 -6.29
CA LEU A 183 -13.00 1.15 -5.44
C LEU A 183 -13.55 -0.15 -4.84
N LYS A 184 -13.92 -0.12 -3.56
CA LYS A 184 -14.57 -1.24 -2.85
C LYS A 184 -15.91 -1.62 -3.49
N ASN A 185 -16.47 -2.75 -3.07
CA ASN A 185 -17.79 -3.24 -3.50
C ASN A 185 -17.92 -3.45 -5.01
N ASN A 186 -16.82 -3.84 -5.66
CA ASN A 186 -16.76 -4.11 -7.10
C ASN A 186 -17.12 -2.88 -7.94
N TRP A 187 -16.82 -1.70 -7.43
CA TRP A 187 -17.17 -0.44 -8.08
C TRP A 187 -16.27 -0.07 -9.25
N GLY A 188 -15.24 -0.89 -9.51
CA GLY A 188 -14.31 -0.75 -10.62
C GLY A 188 -13.07 0.05 -10.22
N ALA A 189 -12.46 0.69 -11.22
CA ALA A 189 -11.31 1.57 -11.05
C ALA A 189 -11.69 2.98 -11.53
N ALA A 190 -11.09 4.01 -10.94
CA ALA A 190 -11.24 5.38 -11.38
C ALA A 190 -9.88 6.06 -11.52
N LEU A 191 -9.80 7.07 -12.37
CA LEU A 191 -8.60 7.89 -12.59
C LEU A 191 -8.89 9.35 -12.24
N CYS A 192 -7.87 10.02 -11.75
CA CYS A 192 -7.76 11.47 -11.80
C CYS A 192 -6.31 11.87 -12.03
N LYS A 193 -6.10 13.08 -12.52
CA LYS A 193 -4.83 13.79 -12.40
C LYS A 193 -4.87 14.69 -11.17
N ILE A 194 -3.70 14.98 -10.64
CA ILE A 194 -3.57 16.05 -9.64
C ILE A 194 -4.13 17.35 -10.24
N GLY A 195 -5.07 17.97 -9.53
CA GLY A 195 -5.75 19.20 -9.97
C GLY A 195 -7.00 19.01 -10.82
N ASP A 196 -7.39 17.78 -11.16
CA ASP A 196 -8.71 17.54 -11.79
C ASP A 196 -9.86 17.92 -10.85
N GLU A 197 -11.03 18.23 -11.41
CA GLU A 197 -12.24 18.57 -10.64
C GLU A 197 -13.05 17.33 -10.22
N CYS A 198 -12.91 16.21 -10.94
CA CYS A 198 -13.66 14.98 -10.69
C CYS A 198 -12.89 13.72 -11.10
N TRP A 199 -13.30 12.58 -10.54
CA TRP A 199 -12.82 11.26 -10.93
C TRP A 199 -13.49 10.77 -12.21
N THR A 200 -12.69 10.22 -13.12
CA THR A 200 -13.14 9.52 -14.32
C THR A 200 -13.20 8.02 -14.06
N LEU A 201 -14.38 7.42 -14.13
CA LEU A 201 -14.54 5.98 -13.94
C LEU A 201 -13.97 5.22 -15.16
N LEU A 202 -13.16 4.20 -14.92
CA LEU A 202 -12.70 3.28 -15.94
C LEU A 202 -13.69 2.15 -16.08
N ASP A 203 -14.09 1.90 -17.33
CA ASP A 203 -14.97 0.81 -17.73
C ASP A 203 -16.19 0.68 -16.82
N GLU A 204 -17.23 1.50 -17.06
CA GLU A 204 -18.53 1.25 -16.44
C GLU A 204 -18.88 -0.23 -16.63
N PRO A 205 -19.06 -1.00 -15.54
CA PRO A 205 -19.29 -2.43 -15.66
C PRO A 205 -20.50 -2.63 -16.57
N PRO A 206 -20.41 -3.44 -17.65
CA PRO A 206 -21.56 -3.70 -18.49
C PRO A 206 -22.70 -4.17 -17.60
N LYS A 207 -23.90 -3.60 -17.76
CA LYS A 207 -25.07 -3.81 -16.88
C LYS A 207 -25.47 -5.28 -16.66
N HIS A 208 -24.86 -6.21 -17.41
CA HIS A 208 -25.15 -7.65 -17.40
C HIS A 208 -23.92 -8.55 -17.24
N GLU A 209 -22.72 -8.00 -17.02
CA GLU A 209 -21.52 -8.80 -16.74
C GLU A 209 -21.00 -8.48 -15.34
N ASN A 210 -20.80 -9.53 -14.52
CA ASN A 210 -20.09 -9.45 -13.24
C ASN A 210 -18.57 -9.21 -13.48
N TYR A 211 -18.24 -8.09 -14.10
CA TYR A 211 -16.87 -7.65 -14.28
C TYR A 211 -16.42 -6.95 -12.99
N THR A 212 -15.58 -7.63 -12.23
CA THR A 212 -14.97 -7.10 -11.01
C THR A 212 -13.47 -7.01 -11.22
N VAL A 213 -12.92 -5.81 -11.10
CA VAL A 213 -11.48 -5.60 -10.96
C VAL A 213 -11.06 -6.15 -9.60
N ILE A 214 -10.14 -7.12 -9.60
CA ILE A 214 -9.68 -7.82 -8.40
C ILE A 214 -8.50 -7.08 -7.76
N ASP A 215 -7.54 -6.67 -8.58
CA ASP A 215 -6.39 -5.88 -8.18
C ASP A 215 -5.79 -5.14 -9.39
N ALA A 216 -4.85 -4.24 -9.11
CA ALA A 216 -4.12 -3.49 -10.11
C ALA A 216 -2.69 -3.21 -9.67
N THR A 217 -1.81 -2.96 -10.63
CA THR A 217 -0.47 -2.41 -10.41
C THR A 217 -0.12 -1.45 -11.53
N HIS A 218 0.96 -0.68 -11.36
CA HIS A 218 1.52 0.11 -12.45
C HIS A 218 2.93 -0.38 -12.75
N LYS A 219 3.34 -0.26 -14.02
CA LYS A 219 4.68 -0.61 -14.45
C LYS A 219 5.02 0.07 -15.76
N ASN A 220 6.24 0.61 -15.87
CA ASN A 220 6.76 1.23 -17.09
C ASN A 220 5.81 2.29 -17.68
N GLY A 221 5.16 3.08 -16.83
CA GLY A 221 4.20 4.12 -17.25
C GLY A 221 2.83 3.60 -17.73
N LEU A 222 2.52 2.33 -17.49
CA LEU A 222 1.22 1.71 -17.79
C LEU A 222 0.54 1.24 -16.51
N PHE A 223 -0.78 1.29 -16.47
CA PHE A 223 -1.55 0.60 -15.44
C PHE A 223 -2.03 -0.77 -15.95
N TYR A 224 -2.00 -1.75 -15.05
CA TYR A 224 -2.51 -3.09 -15.28
C TYR A 224 -3.60 -3.37 -14.27
N THR A 225 -4.79 -3.77 -14.72
CA THR A 225 -5.85 -4.27 -13.85
C THR A 225 -6.13 -5.72 -14.20
N ILE A 226 -6.37 -6.55 -13.18
CA ILE A 226 -6.78 -7.95 -13.37
C ILE A 226 -8.25 -8.12 -12.99
N SER A 227 -8.95 -8.92 -13.78
CA SER A 227 -10.28 -9.46 -13.46
C SER A 227 -10.21 -11.00 -13.45
N ARG A 228 -11.35 -11.67 -13.29
CA ARG A 228 -11.41 -13.14 -13.40
C ARG A 228 -11.12 -13.67 -14.81
N LYS A 229 -11.29 -12.84 -15.85
CA LYS A 229 -11.29 -13.28 -17.26
C LYS A 229 -10.24 -12.58 -18.13
N ASP A 230 -9.70 -11.46 -17.66
CA ASP A 230 -8.79 -10.64 -18.44
C ASP A 230 -7.81 -9.85 -17.59
N ILE A 231 -6.76 -9.40 -18.27
CA ILE A 231 -5.90 -8.31 -17.86
C ILE A 231 -6.20 -7.15 -18.80
N LYS A 232 -6.45 -5.97 -18.24
CA LYS A 232 -6.52 -4.73 -19.02
C LYS A 232 -5.27 -3.89 -18.76
N VAL A 233 -4.70 -3.39 -19.85
CA VAL A 233 -3.51 -2.54 -19.85
C VAL A 233 -3.92 -1.16 -20.30
N TYR A 234 -3.69 -0.14 -19.49
CA TYR A 234 -4.04 1.24 -19.78
C TYR A 234 -2.78 2.04 -20.10
N ASN A 235 -2.68 2.47 -21.35
CA ASN A 235 -1.71 3.46 -21.80
C ASN A 235 -2.36 4.84 -21.83
N LEU A 236 -2.18 5.58 -20.75
CA LEU A 236 -2.83 6.88 -20.56
C LEU A 236 -2.15 8.02 -21.31
N ARG A 237 -0.91 7.84 -21.77
CA ARG A 237 -0.22 8.83 -22.62
C ARG A 237 -0.83 8.88 -24.03
N GLY A 238 -1.39 7.77 -24.50
CA GLY A 238 -2.10 7.67 -25.78
C GLY A 238 -3.62 7.51 -25.67
N LEU A 239 -4.19 7.51 -24.46
CA LEU A 239 -5.60 7.19 -24.18
C LEU A 239 -6.06 5.87 -24.83
N ARG A 240 -5.23 4.84 -24.75
CA ARG A 240 -5.54 3.50 -25.27
C ARG A 240 -5.59 2.49 -24.14
N SER A 241 -6.58 1.61 -24.18
CA SER A 241 -6.60 0.40 -23.37
C SER A 241 -6.50 -0.82 -24.28
N GLU A 242 -5.74 -1.81 -23.83
CA GLU A 242 -5.62 -3.12 -24.47
C GLU A 242 -6.16 -4.18 -23.51
N VAL A 243 -7.01 -5.06 -24.01
CA VAL A 243 -7.59 -6.16 -23.22
C VAL A 243 -6.96 -7.46 -23.66
N VAL A 244 -6.31 -8.14 -22.72
CA VAL A 244 -5.72 -9.47 -22.91
C VAL A 244 -6.56 -10.47 -22.15
N LYS A 245 -7.29 -11.33 -22.87
CA LYS A 245 -8.09 -12.41 -22.28
C LYS A 245 -7.16 -13.48 -21.71
N ILE A 246 -7.27 -13.72 -20.42
CA ILE A 246 -6.45 -14.67 -19.68
C ILE A 246 -7.20 -15.07 -18.42
N ASP A 247 -7.39 -16.38 -18.24
CA ASP A 247 -8.05 -16.92 -17.08
C ASP A 247 -7.10 -16.92 -15.88
N LEU A 248 -7.64 -16.65 -14.69
CA LEU A 248 -6.86 -16.77 -13.46
C LEU A 248 -6.56 -18.26 -13.18
N PRO A 249 -5.38 -18.57 -12.63
CA PRO A 249 -4.88 -19.94 -12.56
C PRO A 249 -5.60 -20.83 -11.51
N LEU A 250 -6.26 -20.22 -10.52
CA LEU A 250 -6.94 -20.89 -9.41
C LEU A 250 -8.34 -20.30 -9.19
N GLU A 251 -9.32 -21.16 -8.88
CA GLU A 251 -10.70 -20.72 -8.62
C GLU A 251 -10.89 -20.11 -7.23
N LEU A 252 -10.27 -20.73 -6.22
CA LEU A 252 -10.34 -20.36 -4.81
C LEU A 252 -9.04 -19.69 -4.36
N ALA A 253 -8.80 -18.48 -4.87
CA ALA A 253 -7.67 -17.68 -4.45
C ALA A 253 -8.02 -16.19 -4.37
N GLU A 254 -7.40 -15.52 -3.41
CA GLU A 254 -7.26 -14.08 -3.42
C GLU A 254 -6.01 -13.70 -4.22
N TYR A 255 -6.16 -12.75 -5.13
CA TYR A 255 -5.09 -12.36 -6.05
C TYR A 255 -4.57 -10.96 -5.76
N HIS A 256 -3.26 -10.82 -5.87
CA HIS A 256 -2.57 -9.54 -5.88
C HIS A 256 -1.64 -9.45 -7.08
N LEU A 257 -1.76 -8.34 -7.81
CA LEU A 257 -0.94 -8.05 -8.97
C LEU A 257 0.28 -7.24 -8.54
N VAL A 258 1.47 -7.71 -8.93
CA VAL A 258 2.74 -7.17 -8.47
C VAL A 258 3.64 -6.92 -9.68
N ASP A 259 4.30 -5.77 -9.69
CA ASP A 259 5.37 -5.49 -10.63
C ASP A 259 6.60 -6.35 -10.29
N GLY A 260 7.15 -7.09 -11.25
CA GLY A 260 8.37 -7.88 -11.07
C GLY A 260 9.64 -7.13 -11.49
N THR A 261 10.68 -7.84 -11.95
CA THR A 261 11.85 -7.20 -12.61
C THR A 261 11.46 -6.55 -13.94
N SER A 262 12.35 -5.80 -14.59
CA SER A 262 12.09 -4.82 -15.68
C SER A 262 10.95 -5.11 -16.67
N ASP A 263 10.69 -6.37 -17.06
CA ASP A 263 9.57 -6.76 -17.94
C ASP A 263 8.63 -7.86 -17.42
N GLU A 264 8.75 -8.26 -16.16
CA GLU A 264 7.91 -9.27 -15.52
C GLU A 264 6.69 -8.68 -14.79
N LEU A 265 5.54 -9.34 -14.96
CA LEU A 265 4.35 -9.10 -14.14
C LEU A 265 4.11 -10.37 -13.32
N LEU A 266 3.99 -10.21 -12.01
CA LEU A 266 3.80 -11.30 -11.06
C LEU A 266 2.37 -11.27 -10.52
N LEU A 267 1.82 -12.44 -10.27
CA LEU A 267 0.53 -12.63 -9.64
C LEU A 267 0.72 -13.48 -8.39
N VAL A 268 0.43 -12.89 -7.24
CA VAL A 268 0.44 -13.58 -5.94
C VAL A 268 -0.96 -14.13 -5.71
N ALA A 269 -1.07 -15.45 -5.65
CA ALA A 269 -2.31 -16.14 -5.32
C ALA A 269 -2.24 -16.66 -3.89
N GLN A 270 -3.11 -16.14 -3.04
CA GLN A 270 -3.33 -16.65 -1.70
C GLN A 270 -4.49 -17.63 -1.72
N HIS A 271 -4.22 -18.88 -1.35
CA HIS A 271 -5.22 -19.94 -1.41
C HIS A 271 -6.35 -19.69 -0.40
N LEU A 272 -7.59 -19.94 -0.82
CA LEU A 272 -8.77 -19.90 0.02
C LEU A 272 -9.27 -21.33 0.29
N THR A 273 -9.79 -21.56 1.49
CA THR A 273 -10.57 -22.74 1.84
C THR A 273 -11.94 -22.68 1.12
N PRO A 274 -12.66 -23.81 1.01
CA PRO A 274 -13.98 -23.85 0.35
C PRO A 274 -15.03 -22.91 0.96
N ASP A 275 -14.94 -22.61 2.25
CA ASP A 275 -15.75 -21.61 2.95
C ASP A 275 -15.30 -20.16 2.72
N GLY A 276 -14.33 -19.95 1.82
CA GLY A 276 -13.84 -18.65 1.40
C GLY A 276 -12.86 -18.01 2.38
N GLN A 277 -12.48 -18.69 3.46
CA GLN A 277 -11.47 -18.19 4.38
C GLN A 277 -10.09 -18.37 3.76
N SER A 278 -9.15 -17.48 4.05
CA SER A 278 -7.81 -17.69 3.54
C SER A 278 -7.11 -18.84 4.29
N THR A 279 -6.58 -19.81 3.55
CA THR A 279 -5.60 -20.75 4.11
C THR A 279 -4.40 -19.95 4.56
N ARG A 280 -4.18 -19.91 5.87
CA ARG A 280 -3.12 -19.10 6.48
C ARG A 280 -1.79 -19.47 5.84
N GLU A 281 -1.14 -18.46 5.27
CA GLU A 281 0.21 -18.50 4.69
C GLU A 281 0.48 -19.42 3.49
N ASN A 282 -0.53 -19.94 2.79
CA ASN A 282 -0.31 -20.68 1.55
C ASN A 282 -0.37 -19.78 0.32
N PHE A 283 0.78 -19.52 -0.28
CA PHE A 283 0.92 -18.65 -1.44
C PHE A 283 1.41 -19.42 -2.65
N THR A 284 1.01 -18.97 -3.84
CA THR A 284 1.57 -19.41 -5.10
C THR A 284 1.82 -18.21 -5.99
N ILE A 285 3.02 -18.13 -6.55
CA ILE A 285 3.41 -17.03 -7.43
C ILE A 285 3.32 -17.51 -8.87
N TYR A 286 2.74 -16.66 -9.72
CA TYR A 286 2.72 -16.85 -11.16
C TYR A 286 3.41 -15.68 -11.83
N LYS A 287 4.07 -15.95 -12.95
CA LYS A 287 4.63 -14.94 -13.85
C LYS A 287 3.82 -14.92 -15.13
N LEU A 288 3.50 -13.73 -15.63
CA LEU A 288 2.84 -13.59 -16.93
C LEU A 288 3.83 -13.97 -18.05
N SER A 289 3.52 -15.05 -18.78
CA SER A 289 4.20 -15.38 -20.02
C SER A 289 3.46 -14.74 -21.18
N LYS A 290 4.20 -14.00 -22.03
CA LYS A 290 3.71 -13.48 -23.31
C LYS A 290 4.17 -14.33 -24.50
N VAL A 291 4.84 -15.45 -24.25
CA VAL A 291 5.29 -16.36 -25.31
C VAL A 291 4.09 -17.18 -25.79
N GLY A 292 3.70 -17.01 -27.05
CA GLY A 292 2.51 -17.64 -27.61
C GLY A 292 1.22 -17.00 -27.06
N LYS A 293 0.25 -17.82 -26.66
CA LYS A 293 -0.97 -17.33 -26.01
C LYS A 293 -0.62 -16.87 -24.57
N PRO A 294 -0.95 -15.62 -24.19
CA PRO A 294 -0.68 -15.12 -22.85
C PRO A 294 -1.25 -16.05 -21.76
N SER A 295 -0.42 -16.41 -20.78
CA SER A 295 -0.80 -17.33 -19.71
C SER A 295 -0.01 -17.08 -18.42
N TRP A 296 -0.59 -17.49 -17.29
CA TRP A 296 0.05 -17.44 -15.97
C TRP A 296 0.88 -18.71 -15.75
N VAL A 297 2.19 -18.56 -15.61
CA VAL A 297 3.12 -19.68 -15.39
C VAL A 297 3.56 -19.68 -13.94
N LYS A 298 3.33 -20.78 -13.22
CA LYS A 298 3.76 -20.92 -11.83
C LYS A 298 5.28 -20.80 -11.72
N VAL A 299 5.76 -20.03 -10.76
CA VAL A 299 7.18 -19.88 -10.45
C VAL A 299 7.42 -20.12 -8.96
N THR A 300 8.58 -20.69 -8.62
CA THR A 300 9.01 -20.92 -7.23
C THR A 300 10.16 -20.01 -6.82
N ASN A 301 10.67 -19.20 -7.75
CA ASN A 301 11.76 -18.26 -7.54
C ASN A 301 11.48 -16.95 -8.27
N ILE A 302 11.45 -15.84 -7.51
CA ILE A 302 11.28 -14.47 -8.04
C ILE A 302 12.60 -13.68 -8.12
N GLY A 303 13.73 -14.36 -7.92
CA GLY A 303 15.08 -13.78 -7.98
C GLY A 303 15.46 -13.01 -6.73
N GLU A 304 16.25 -11.95 -6.92
CA GLU A 304 16.75 -11.03 -5.88
C GLU A 304 15.67 -10.03 -5.45
N ARG A 305 14.49 -10.54 -5.07
CA ARG A 305 13.35 -9.74 -4.65
C ARG A 305 12.62 -10.37 -3.47
N MET A 306 11.93 -9.51 -2.73
CA MET A 306 10.89 -9.91 -1.79
C MET A 306 9.56 -9.32 -2.19
N ILE A 307 8.48 -9.93 -1.74
CA ILE A 307 7.12 -9.42 -1.88
C ILE A 307 6.63 -8.95 -0.52
N PHE A 308 6.05 -7.75 -0.46
CA PHE A 308 5.43 -7.22 0.74
C PHE A 308 3.92 -7.22 0.55
N LEU A 309 3.19 -7.81 1.48
CA LEU A 309 1.75 -7.96 1.44
C LEU A 309 1.12 -7.45 2.74
N CYS A 310 0.15 -6.55 2.63
CA CYS A 310 -0.80 -6.26 3.71
C CYS A 310 -2.18 -6.78 3.30
N ARG A 311 -2.63 -7.88 3.93
CA ARG A 311 -3.88 -8.57 3.57
C ARG A 311 -5.11 -7.68 3.65
N GLY A 312 -5.07 -6.67 4.51
CA GLY A 312 -6.17 -5.76 4.71
C GLY A 312 -6.46 -4.77 3.57
N HIS A 313 -5.41 -4.13 3.04
CA HIS A 313 -5.52 -2.98 2.14
C HIS A 313 -5.30 -3.32 0.66
N LYS A 314 -5.39 -4.61 0.26
CA LYS A 314 -4.97 -5.09 -1.07
C LYS A 314 -3.58 -4.59 -1.49
N GLN A 315 -2.75 -4.22 -0.53
CA GLN A 315 -1.43 -3.69 -0.80
C GLN A 315 -0.49 -4.87 -1.02
N CYS A 316 0.09 -4.92 -2.21
CA CYS A 316 1.11 -5.88 -2.56
C CYS A 316 2.08 -5.24 -3.55
N PHE A 317 3.38 -5.31 -3.26
CA PHE A 317 4.43 -4.82 -4.15
C PHE A 317 5.68 -5.67 -3.97
N SER A 318 6.60 -5.60 -4.94
CA SER A 318 7.90 -6.26 -4.81
C SER A 318 9.00 -5.25 -4.52
N PHE A 319 10.04 -5.71 -3.83
CA PHE A 319 11.17 -4.88 -3.42
C PHE A 319 12.49 -5.59 -3.75
N PRO A 320 13.47 -4.92 -4.41
CA PRO A 320 14.79 -5.51 -4.69
C PRO A 320 15.56 -5.84 -3.41
N THR A 321 16.27 -6.97 -3.37
CA THR A 321 17.06 -7.40 -2.21
C THR A 321 18.54 -7.07 -2.27
N ASP A 322 19.01 -6.38 -3.31
CA ASP A 322 20.44 -6.16 -3.58
C ASP A 322 21.20 -5.54 -2.38
N ASN A 323 20.50 -4.79 -1.53
CA ASN A 323 21.05 -4.15 -0.34
C ASN A 323 20.59 -4.79 1.00
N LEU A 324 19.69 -5.78 0.95
CA LEU A 324 19.07 -6.42 2.11
C LEU A 324 19.84 -7.65 2.60
N LEU A 325 20.74 -8.19 1.76
CA LEU A 325 21.55 -9.36 2.09
C LEU A 325 22.49 -9.12 3.28
N ALA A 326 22.91 -7.86 3.48
CA ALA A 326 23.73 -7.45 4.61
C ALA A 326 22.99 -7.54 5.96
N GLU A 327 21.65 -7.48 5.94
CA GLU A 327 20.80 -7.51 7.13
C GLU A 327 20.19 -8.91 7.40
N GLY A 328 20.65 -9.94 6.69
CA GLY A 328 20.22 -11.33 6.92
C GLY A 328 18.85 -11.71 6.38
N TRP A 329 18.19 -10.81 5.62
CA TRP A 329 16.92 -11.12 4.96
C TRP A 329 17.14 -12.06 3.76
N GLY A 330 16.38 -13.16 3.73
CA GLY A 330 16.45 -14.16 2.67
C GLY A 330 15.94 -13.64 1.31
N ARG A 331 16.47 -14.21 0.23
CA ARG A 331 15.97 -14.02 -1.15
C ARG A 331 14.70 -14.82 -1.37
N ASN A 332 13.87 -14.42 -2.33
CA ASN A 332 12.68 -15.18 -2.73
C ASN A 332 11.69 -15.41 -1.55
N MET A 333 11.46 -14.34 -0.79
CA MET A 333 10.59 -14.35 0.39
C MET A 333 9.37 -13.45 0.18
N LEU A 334 8.30 -13.74 0.90
CA LEU A 334 7.13 -12.89 1.03
C LEU A 334 6.97 -12.47 2.50
N LEU A 335 6.91 -11.17 2.77
CA LEU A 335 6.52 -10.64 4.08
C LEU A 335 5.03 -10.31 4.06
N SER A 336 4.28 -11.01 4.89
CA SER A 336 2.85 -10.77 5.09
C SER A 336 2.64 -10.11 6.44
N ALA A 337 1.96 -8.96 6.44
CA ALA A 337 1.48 -8.30 7.64
C ALA A 337 -0.04 -8.44 7.72
N SER A 338 -0.54 -8.98 8.82
CA SER A 338 -1.98 -9.21 9.00
C SER A 338 -2.38 -9.25 10.46
N ALA A 339 -3.60 -8.79 10.74
CA ALA A 339 -4.24 -8.97 12.04
C ALA A 339 -4.68 -10.43 12.21
N SER A 340 -4.37 -11.00 13.36
CA SER A 340 -4.85 -12.28 13.87
C SER A 340 -5.76 -12.02 15.07
N ILE A 341 -6.88 -12.73 15.16
CA ILE A 341 -7.76 -12.67 16.32
C ILE A 341 -7.16 -13.59 17.39
N LEU A 342 -6.90 -13.04 18.57
CA LEU A 342 -6.42 -13.79 19.73
C LEU A 342 -7.59 -14.39 20.50
N GLU A 343 -8.52 -13.54 20.94
CA GLU A 343 -9.69 -13.95 21.71
C GLU A 343 -10.94 -13.18 21.28
N GLN A 344 -12.08 -13.88 21.32
CA GLN A 344 -13.39 -13.30 21.09
C GLN A 344 -14.20 -13.29 22.38
N HIS A 345 -14.36 -12.10 22.96
CA HIS A 345 -15.28 -11.87 24.08
C HIS A 345 -16.65 -11.42 23.57
N LYS A 346 -17.67 -11.50 24.43
CA LYS A 346 -19.06 -11.12 24.09
C LYS A 346 -19.20 -9.69 23.55
N ILE A 347 -18.26 -8.79 23.87
CA ILE A 347 -18.32 -7.36 23.54
C ILE A 347 -17.00 -6.78 23.00
N SER A 348 -15.93 -7.58 22.89
CA SER A 348 -14.62 -7.12 22.40
C SER A 348 -13.86 -8.24 21.67
N LEU A 349 -13.01 -7.85 20.72
CA LEU A 349 -12.06 -8.73 20.03
C LEU A 349 -10.66 -8.27 20.39
N GLU A 350 -9.81 -9.22 20.78
CA GLU A 350 -8.38 -8.97 20.92
C GLU A 350 -7.67 -9.27 19.61
N PHE A 351 -6.90 -8.31 19.14
CA PHE A 351 -6.16 -8.42 17.90
C PHE A 351 -4.65 -8.39 18.16
N GLU A 352 -3.96 -9.20 17.38
CA GLU A 352 -2.51 -9.21 17.28
C GLU A 352 -2.11 -8.96 15.84
N TYR A 353 -1.28 -7.95 15.60
CA TYR A 353 -0.72 -7.73 14.28
C TYR A 353 0.58 -8.52 14.14
N VAL A 354 0.57 -9.53 13.27
CA VAL A 354 1.70 -10.44 13.09
C VAL A 354 2.34 -10.16 11.74
N ILE A 355 3.66 -9.97 11.75
CA ILE A 355 4.49 -9.96 10.55
C ILE A 355 5.08 -11.35 10.39
N LYS A 356 4.79 -11.98 9.25
CA LYS A 356 5.27 -13.32 8.91
C LYS A 356 6.13 -13.25 7.66
N GLN A 357 7.24 -13.95 7.67
CA GLN A 357 8.07 -14.20 6.51
C GLN A 357 7.75 -15.59 5.97
N VAL A 358 7.44 -15.69 4.69
CA VAL A 358 7.10 -16.93 4.00
C VAL A 358 8.13 -17.20 2.93
N ASN A 359 8.74 -18.38 2.95
CA ASN A 359 9.65 -18.82 1.91
C ASN A 359 8.84 -19.31 0.70
N LEU A 360 8.99 -18.66 -0.46
CA LEU A 360 8.16 -18.96 -1.63
C LEU A 360 8.49 -20.31 -2.29
N LYS A 361 9.60 -20.96 -1.93
CA LYS A 361 10.00 -22.27 -2.47
C LYS A 361 9.24 -23.41 -1.80
N ASN A 362 9.04 -23.35 -0.49
CA ASN A 362 8.47 -24.44 0.31
C ASN A 362 7.27 -24.00 1.19
N ASN A 363 6.91 -22.72 1.18
CA ASN A 363 5.89 -22.11 2.05
C ASN A 363 6.20 -22.22 3.55
N ASP A 364 7.47 -22.39 3.94
CA ASP A 364 7.85 -22.32 5.36
C ASP A 364 7.58 -20.92 5.90
N VAL A 365 6.98 -20.86 7.09
CA VAL A 365 6.53 -19.62 7.72
C VAL A 365 7.33 -19.36 8.98
N ASN A 366 7.91 -18.17 9.08
CA ASN A 366 8.55 -17.66 10.30
C ASN A 366 7.85 -16.40 10.76
N VAL A 367 7.59 -16.28 12.06
CA VAL A 367 7.09 -15.03 12.65
C VAL A 367 8.28 -14.11 12.86
N VAL A 368 8.22 -12.92 12.27
CA VAL A 368 9.25 -11.87 12.35
C VAL A 368 9.01 -11.01 13.59
N ALA A 369 7.78 -10.52 13.73
CA ALA A 369 7.39 -9.63 14.81
C ALA A 369 5.90 -9.75 15.06
N SER A 370 5.50 -9.39 16.28
CA SER A 370 4.11 -9.41 16.69
C SER A 370 3.78 -8.24 17.59
N PHE A 371 2.61 -7.65 17.39
CA PHE A 371 2.14 -6.48 18.11
C PHE A 371 0.72 -6.73 18.62
N GLY A 372 0.61 -7.13 19.89
CA GLY A 372 -0.67 -7.33 20.57
C GLY A 372 -1.21 -6.04 21.19
N SER A 373 -2.53 -5.88 21.19
CA SER A 373 -3.21 -4.85 21.99
C SER A 373 -4.64 -5.23 22.33
N HIS A 374 -5.02 -4.99 23.59
CA HIS A 374 -6.37 -5.24 24.12
C HIS A 374 -7.49 -4.44 23.44
N ASN A 375 -7.19 -3.50 22.55
CA ASN A 375 -8.18 -2.66 21.86
C ASN A 375 -7.67 -2.07 20.53
N MET A 376 -6.76 -2.76 19.84
CA MET A 376 -6.39 -2.31 18.49
C MET A 376 -7.62 -2.32 17.59
N SER A 377 -7.85 -1.19 16.92
CA SER A 377 -8.94 -1.13 15.96
C SER A 377 -8.60 -1.92 14.71
N CYS A 378 -9.62 -2.43 14.01
CA CYS A 378 -9.47 -3.14 12.72
C CYS A 378 -8.93 -2.22 11.58
N THR A 379 -8.38 -1.04 11.90
CA THR A 379 -7.52 -0.32 10.94
C THR A 379 -6.31 -1.18 10.63
N GLN A 380 -5.98 -1.39 9.37
CA GLN A 380 -4.97 -2.37 8.98
C GLN A 380 -3.62 -1.68 8.79
N ALA A 381 -2.52 -2.40 8.96
CA ALA A 381 -1.20 -1.83 8.75
C ALA A 381 -0.96 -1.55 7.26
N LEU A 382 -0.06 -0.59 6.99
CA LEU A 382 0.36 -0.24 5.63
C LEU A 382 1.87 -0.26 5.54
N TRP A 383 2.39 -0.97 4.55
CA TRP A 383 3.80 -0.86 4.19
C TRP A 383 4.05 0.48 3.49
N ILE A 384 5.14 1.14 3.84
CA ILE A 384 5.58 2.40 3.23
C ILE A 384 6.97 2.15 2.70
N THR A 385 7.16 2.35 1.40
CA THR A 385 8.50 2.34 0.83
C THR A 385 9.01 3.78 0.82
N PRO A 386 10.19 4.07 1.38
CA PRO A 386 10.72 5.42 1.39
C PRO A 386 11.31 5.85 0.02
N SER A 387 11.17 5.00 -1.00
CA SER A 387 11.55 5.30 -2.37
C SER A 387 10.57 6.28 -3.04
N LEU A 388 11.08 7.07 -3.97
CA LEU A 388 10.26 7.84 -4.90
C LEU A 388 9.46 6.90 -5.81
N CYS A 389 8.21 7.28 -6.11
CA CYS A 389 7.54 6.87 -7.35
C CYS A 389 8.16 7.65 -8.54
#